data_AF-A0A833G1M7-F1
#
_entry.id   AF-A0A833G1M7-F1
#
_cell.length_a   1.000
_cell.length_b   1.000
_cell.length_c   1.000
_cell.angle_alpha   90.00
_cell.angle_beta   90.00
_cell.angle_gamma   90.00
#
_symmetry.space_group_name_H-M   'P 1'
#
loop_
_entity.id
_entity.type
_entity.pdbx_description
1 polymer ?
#
loop_
_entity_poly.entity_id
_entity_poly.type
_entity_poly.pdbx_seq_one_letter_code
_entity_poly.pdbx_strand_id
1 'polypeptide(L)' 'LGGVGASTPRIVFKCGEDRFEILTAIDGIDQAPYFARRQWVSVASGADLPENELQAYIRRSHDLVARGLTKKLRQELGIA' A
#
# COMPACT_ATOMS: atom_id res chain seq x y z
N LEU A 1 -29.24 -10.73 0.20
CA LEU A 1 -28.66 -11.60 -0.85
C LEU A 1 -27.20 -11.22 -0.99
N GLY A 2 -26.32 -11.88 -0.23
CA GLY A 2 -24.88 -11.66 -0.27
C GLY A 2 -24.31 -12.39 -1.47
N GLY A 3 -24.02 -11.64 -2.54
CA GLY A 3 -23.35 -12.18 -3.71
C GLY A 3 -21.95 -12.66 -3.31
N VAL A 4 -21.64 -13.90 -3.66
CA VAL A 4 -20.27 -14.39 -3.80
C VAL A 4 -19.68 -13.65 -5.01
N GLY A 5 -19.41 -12.36 -4.85
CA GLY A 5 -18.75 -11.56 -5.86
C GLY A 5 -17.27 -11.92 -5.80
N ALA A 6 -16.72 -12.42 -6.90
CA ALA A 6 -15.28 -12.57 -7.04
C ALA A 6 -14.62 -11.29 -6.54
N SER A 7 -13.91 -11.36 -5.41
CA SER A 7 -13.26 -10.19 -4.84
C SER A 7 -12.28 -9.71 -5.89
N THR A 8 -12.56 -8.56 -6.51
CA THR A 8 -11.64 -7.98 -7.48
C THR A 8 -10.29 -7.86 -6.78
N PRO A 9 -9.20 -8.39 -7.36
CA PRO A 9 -7.90 -8.36 -6.70
C PRO A 9 -7.53 -6.92 -6.39
N ARG A 10 -7.09 -6.70 -5.15
CA ARG A 10 -6.63 -5.40 -4.68
C ARG A 10 -5.20 -5.52 -4.18
N ILE A 11 -4.44 -4.46 -4.38
CA ILE A 11 -3.07 -4.36 -3.87
C ILE A 11 -3.12 -3.44 -2.66
N VAL A 12 -2.49 -3.86 -1.56
CA VAL A 12 -2.40 -3.07 -0.33
C VAL A 12 -0.95 -2.73 -0.06
N PHE A 13 -0.67 -1.46 0.22
CA PHE A 13 0.68 -1.01 0.57
C PHE A 13 0.66 0.15 1.58
N LYS A 14 1.78 0.34 2.28
CA LYS A 14 1.99 1.41 3.25
C LYS A 14 2.42 2.67 2.49
N CYS A 15 1.63 3.74 2.58
CA CYS A 15 1.95 5.01 1.93
C CYS A 15 2.55 6.05 2.88
N GLY A 16 2.31 5.91 4.19
CA GLY A 16 2.58 6.97 5.17
C GLY A 16 1.49 8.03 5.19
N GLU A 17 1.47 8.86 6.23
CA GLU A 17 0.45 9.91 6.38
C GLU A 17 0.66 11.06 5.37
N ASP A 18 1.89 11.27 4.93
CA ASP A 18 2.28 12.31 3.95
C ASP A 18 1.59 12.15 2.59
N ARG A 19 1.22 10.91 2.22
CA ARG A 19 0.63 10.61 0.91
C ARG A 19 -0.78 10.03 0.98
N PHE A 20 -1.27 9.73 2.18
CA PHE A 20 -2.55 9.06 2.35
C PHE A 20 -3.68 9.84 1.68
N GLU A 21 -3.82 11.14 1.99
CA GLU A 21 -4.89 11.99 1.46
C GLU A 21 -4.87 12.08 -0.07
N ILE A 22 -3.67 12.20 -0.65
CA ILE A 22 -3.47 12.30 -2.11
C ILE A 22 -3.91 11.00 -2.78
N LEU A 23 -3.49 9.85 -2.23
CA LEU A 23 -3.80 8.55 -2.79
C LEU A 23 -5.30 8.23 -2.66
N THR A 24 -5.94 8.54 -1.53
CA THR A 24 -7.37 8.29 -1.35
C THR A 24 -8.28 9.27 -2.10
N ALA A 25 -7.71 10.30 -2.73
CA ALA A 25 -8.44 11.17 -3.65
C ALA A 25 -8.56 10.57 -5.06
N ILE A 26 -7.80 9.51 -5.38
CA ILE A 26 -7.84 8.81 -6.66
C ILE A 26 -8.97 7.77 -6.62
N ASP A 27 -9.79 7.75 -7.67
CA ASP A 27 -10.88 6.78 -7.78
C ASP A 27 -10.34 5.34 -7.79
N GLY A 28 -11.00 4.46 -7.04
CA GLY A 28 -10.56 3.08 -6.84
C GLY A 28 -9.48 2.86 -5.76
N ILE A 29 -9.04 3.91 -5.05
CA ILE A 29 -8.12 3.83 -3.92
C ILE A 29 -8.80 4.22 -2.61
N ASP A 30 -8.73 3.36 -1.60
CA ASP A 30 -9.32 3.61 -0.27
C ASP A 30 -8.42 3.15 0.88
N GLN A 31 -8.87 3.37 2.12
CA GLN A 31 -8.20 2.86 3.30
C GLN A 31 -8.21 1.33 3.32
N ALA A 32 -7.03 0.73 3.50
CA ALA A 32 -6.93 -0.71 3.63
C ALA A 32 -7.67 -1.23 4.87
N PRO A 33 -8.63 -2.17 4.74
CA PRO A 33 -9.35 -2.76 5.86
C PRO A 33 -8.40 -3.45 6.84
N TYR A 34 -8.65 -3.33 8.14
CA TYR A 34 -7.86 -3.96 9.21
C TYR A 34 -6.42 -3.44 9.40
N PHE A 35 -5.99 -2.44 8.63
CA PHE A 35 -4.68 -1.79 8.78
C PHE A 35 -4.75 -0.50 9.61
N ALA A 36 -3.59 0.00 10.01
CA ALA A 36 -3.47 1.27 10.72
C ALA A 36 -4.06 2.42 9.86
N ARG A 37 -4.97 3.18 10.48
CA ARG A 37 -5.64 4.31 9.82
C ARG A 37 -4.61 5.31 9.30
N ARG A 38 -4.92 5.92 8.15
CA ARG A 38 -4.13 6.98 7.49
C ARG A 38 -2.69 6.59 7.13
N GLN A 39 -2.37 5.30 7.08
CA GLN A 39 -1.01 4.83 6.75
C GLN A 39 -0.97 3.79 5.63
N TRP A 40 -2.11 3.17 5.31
CA TRP A 40 -2.21 2.07 4.37
C TRP A 40 -3.40 2.27 3.45
N VAL A 41 -3.19 2.00 2.16
CA VAL A 41 -4.21 2.12 1.12
C VAL A 41 -4.43 0.78 0.42
N SER A 42 -5.63 0.58 -0.09
CA SER A 42 -6.01 -0.53 -0.97
C SER A 42 -6.35 0.02 -2.34
N VAL A 43 -5.71 -0.51 -3.38
CA VAL A 43 -5.86 -0.09 -4.78
C VAL A 43 -6.60 -1.19 -5.52
N ALA A 44 -7.76 -0.85 -6.10
CA ALA A 44 -8.49 -1.75 -6.98
C ALA A 44 -7.79 -1.89 -8.34
N SER A 45 -7.99 -3.02 -9.03
CA SER A 45 -7.39 -3.29 -10.34
C SER A 45 -7.74 -2.27 -11.44
N GLY A 46 -8.78 -1.45 -11.25
CA GLY A 46 -9.22 -0.41 -12.20
C GLY A 46 -9.04 1.02 -11.67
N ALA A 47 -8.23 1.21 -10.62
CA ALA A 47 -7.94 2.56 -10.13
C ALA A 47 -7.21 3.39 -11.19
N ASP A 48 -7.43 4.70 -11.17
CA ASP A 48 -6.75 5.65 -12.06
C ASP A 48 -5.32 5.93 -11.58
N LEU A 49 -4.51 4.88 -11.50
CA LEU A 49 -3.12 4.90 -11.06
C LEU A 49 -2.26 4.12 -12.06
N PRO A 50 -1.36 4.78 -12.81
CA PRO A 50 -0.47 4.13 -13.75
C PRO A 50 0.40 3.05 -13.08
N GLU A 51 0.67 1.96 -13.81
CA GLU A 51 1.43 0.82 -13.26
C GLU A 51 2.83 1.21 -12.77
N ASN A 52 3.52 2.10 -13.50
CA ASN A 52 4.84 2.59 -13.10
C ASN A 52 4.80 3.36 -11.77
N GLU A 53 3.73 4.12 -11.53
CA GLU A 53 3.52 4.82 -10.26
C GLU A 53 3.18 3.84 -9.15
N LEU A 54 2.29 2.88 -9.41
CA LEU A 54 1.95 1.82 -8.47
C LEU A 54 3.22 1.05 -8.03
N GLN A 55 4.09 0.65 -8.96
CA GLN A 55 5.36 0.00 -8.65
C GLN A 55 6.27 0.91 -7.81
N ALA A 56 6.32 2.21 -8.08
CA ALA A 56 7.08 3.18 -7.28
C ALA A 56 6.53 3.27 -5.84
N TYR A 57 5.22 3.25 -5.66
CA TYR A 57 4.58 3.23 -4.34
C TYR A 57 4.85 1.93 -3.58
N ILE A 58 4.84 0.78 -4.25
CA ILE A 58 5.20 -0.51 -3.63
C ILE A 58 6.66 -0.49 -3.14
N ARG A 59 7.60 0.00 -3.97
CA ARG A 59 9.01 0.17 -3.55
C ARG A 59 9.13 1.09 -2.34
N ARG A 60 8.45 2.24 -2.36
CA ARG A 60 8.44 3.15 -1.20
C ARG A 60 7.84 2.50 0.05
N SER A 61 6.77 1.73 -0.09
CA SER A 61 6.17 0.98 1.01
C SER A 61 7.18 0.03 1.65
N HIS A 62 7.92 -0.71 0.82
CA HIS A 62 8.99 -1.57 1.29
C HIS A 62 10.05 -0.77 2.07
N ASP A 63 10.50 0.37 1.54
CA ASP A 63 11.50 1.22 2.21
C ASP A 63 11.00 1.77 3.56
N LEU A 64 9.72 2.14 3.64
CA LEU A 64 9.10 2.62 4.89
C LEU A 64 9.09 1.53 5.96
N VAL A 65 8.73 0.30 5.57
CA VAL A 65 8.74 -0.86 6.49
C VAL A 65 10.17 -1.19 6.90
N ALA A 66 11.10 -1.25 5.94
CA ALA A 66 12.52 -1.51 6.16
C ALA A 66 13.14 -0.54 7.18
N ARG A 67 12.85 0.76 7.05
CA ARG A 67 13.33 1.79 8.00
C ARG A 67 12.84 1.59 9.42
N GLY A 68 11.68 0.96 9.61
CA GLY A 68 11.13 0.61 10.92
C GLY A 68 11.82 -0.59 11.59
N LEU A 69 12.63 -1.35 10.86
CA LEU A 69 13.34 -2.51 11.39
C LEU A 69 14.63 -2.11 12.12
N THR A 70 15.03 -2.91 13.10
CA THR A 70 16.31 -2.73 13.80
C THR A 70 17.49 -2.94 12.86
N LYS A 71 18.65 -2.34 13.17
CA LYS A 71 19.87 -2.51 12.36
C LYS A 71 20.26 -3.98 12.19
N LYS A 72 20.11 -4.79 13.26
CA LYS A 72 20.38 -6.23 13.23
C LYS A 72 19.47 -6.95 12.22
N LEU A 73 18.15 -6.71 12.29
CA LEU A 73 17.19 -7.36 11.42
C LEU A 73 17.35 -6.95 9.95
N ARG A 74 17.70 -5.67 9.68
CA ARG A 74 18.02 -5.23 8.31
C ARG A 74 19.23 -5.98 7.73
N GLN A 75 20.29 -6.15 8.53
CA GLN A 75 21.48 -6.90 8.12
C GLN A 75 21.17 -8.37 7.85
N GLU A 76 20.38 -9.01 8.70
CA GLU A 76 19.97 -10.42 8.52
C GLU A 76 19.13 -10.64 7.25
N LEU A 77 18.29 -9.66 6.89
CA LEU A 77 17.44 -9.71 5.69
C LEU A 77 18.14 -9.20 4.42
N GLY A 78 19.40 -8.74 4.50
CA GLY A 78 20.11 -8.14 3.37
C GLY A 78 19.51 -6.82 2.89
N ILE A 79 18.82 -6.09 3.77
CA ILE A 79 18.19 -4.80 3.50
C ILE A 79 19.19 -3.70 3.88
N ALA A 80 19.56 -2.84 2.91
CA ALA A 80 20.52 -1.75 3.10
C ALA A 80 19.99 -0.63 4.04
#